data_AF-A0A7V9S1V9-F1
#
_entry.id   AF-A0A7V9S1V9-F1
#
_cell.length_a   1.000
_cell.length_b   1.000
_cell.length_c   1.000
_cell.angle_alpha   90.00
_cell.angle_beta   90.00
_cell.angle_gamma   90.00
#
_symmetry.space_group_name_H-M   'P 1'
#
loop_
_entity.id
_entity.type
_entity.pdbx_description
1 polymer ?
#
loop_
_entity_poly.entity_id
_entity_poly.type
_entity_poly.pdbx_seq_one_letter_code
_entity_poly.pdbx_strand_id
1 'polypeptide(L)'
;MQADRFTVKSQEALAAAQRLAGARANPQVTPHHLLAALLEQEGGIVVPVLDRAGVDVQGVRRRTNATLDGLATVRGEATQAPVLDAPTIQALNRADDEARSFGDEYVSTE
;
A
#
# COMPACT_ATOMS: atom_id res chain seq x y z
N MET A 1 -14.57 -5.86 4.32
CA MET A 1 -14.08 -4.47 4.51
C MET A 1 -15.16 -3.49 4.08
N GLN A 2 -15.44 -2.49 4.90
CA GLN A 2 -16.20 -1.30 4.48
C GLN A 2 -15.17 -0.21 4.13
N ALA A 3 -15.19 0.32 2.91
CA ALA A 3 -14.23 1.32 2.46
C ALA A 3 -14.28 2.62 3.29
N ASP A 4 -15.41 2.88 3.94
CA ASP A 4 -15.67 4.07 4.75
C ASP A 4 -14.91 4.07 6.10
N ARG A 5 -14.19 2.99 6.43
CA ARG A 5 -13.42 2.83 7.66
C ARG A 5 -11.95 3.27 7.55
N PHE A 6 -11.50 3.79 6.41
CA PHE A 6 -10.12 4.27 6.23
C PHE A 6 -10.04 5.79 6.38
N THR A 7 -8.94 6.29 6.95
CA THR A 7 -8.66 7.74 6.93
C THR A 7 -8.48 8.22 5.48
N VAL A 8 -8.59 9.54 5.27
CA VAL A 8 -8.35 10.15 3.94
C VAL A 8 -6.96 9.78 3.40
N LYS A 9 -5.92 9.85 4.24
CA LYS A 9 -4.56 9.47 3.82
C LYS A 9 -4.43 7.99 3.48
N SER A 10 -5.10 7.09 4.20
CA SER A 10 -5.10 5.66 3.87
C SER A 10 -5.83 5.38 2.55
N GLN A 11 -6.93 6.08 2.28
CA GLN A 11 -7.64 6.00 1.00
C GLN A 11 -6.77 6.51 -0.16
N GLU A 12 -6.08 7.64 0.03
CA GLU A 12 -5.14 8.19 -0.95
C GLU A 12 -3.99 7.21 -1.25
N ALA A 13 -3.44 6.56 -0.22
CA ALA A 13 -2.38 5.56 -0.36
C ALA A 13 -2.85 4.33 -1.15
N LEU A 14 -4.06 3.82 -0.88
CA LEU A 14 -4.66 2.72 -1.63
C LEU A 14 -4.88 3.09 -3.10
N ALA A 15 -5.40 4.30 -3.36
CA ALA A 15 -5.58 4.79 -4.73
C ALA A 15 -4.23 4.96 -5.45
N ALA A 16 -3.19 5.45 -4.75
CA ALA A 16 -1.84 5.55 -5.29
C ALA A 16 -1.24 4.16 -5.60
N ALA A 17 -1.47 3.17 -4.74
CA ALA A 17 -1.04 1.79 -4.97
C ALA A 17 -1.69 1.16 -6.20
N GLN A 18 -2.99 1.39 -6.42
CA GLN A 18 -3.71 0.95 -7.63
C GLN A 18 -3.14 1.62 -8.89
N ARG A 19 -2.91 2.94 -8.86
CA ARG A 19 -2.27 3.65 -9.98
C ARG A 19 -0.87 3.12 -10.27
N LEU A 20 -0.09 2.82 -9.23
CA LEU A 20 1.27 2.28 -9.37
C LEU A 20 1.25 0.90 -10.03
N ALA A 21 0.36 -0.01 -9.60
CA ALA A 21 0.19 -1.32 -10.23
C ALA A 21 -0.19 -1.19 -11.71
N GLY A 22 -1.10 -0.27 -12.03
CA GLY A 22 -1.51 -0.01 -13.41
C GLY A 22 -0.37 0.53 -14.27
N ALA A 23 0.38 1.50 -13.75
CA ALA A 23 1.55 2.08 -14.44
C ALA A 23 2.66 1.05 -14.69
N ARG A 24 2.81 0.07 -13.79
CA ARG A 24 3.77 -1.05 -13.92
C ARG A 24 3.20 -2.25 -14.70
N ALA A 25 1.98 -2.15 -15.22
CA ALA A 25 1.26 -3.23 -15.90
C ALA A 25 1.16 -4.52 -15.07
N ASN A 26 1.12 -4.39 -13.74
CA ASN A 26 0.90 -5.51 -12.84
C ASN A 26 -0.61 -5.77 -12.74
N PRO A 27 -1.07 -7.03 -12.88
CA PRO A 27 -2.50 -7.35 -12.90
C PRO A 27 -3.17 -7.20 -11.54
N GLN A 28 -2.38 -7.15 -10.46
CA GLN A 28 -2.85 -7.09 -9.08
C GLN A 28 -2.07 -6.05 -8.29
N VAL A 29 -2.76 -5.42 -7.34
CA VAL A 29 -2.14 -4.62 -6.28
C VAL A 29 -1.72 -5.58 -5.18
N THR A 30 -0.43 -5.56 -4.87
CA THR A 30 0.21 -6.36 -3.82
C THR A 30 0.57 -5.47 -2.63
N PRO A 31 0.96 -6.04 -1.46
CA PRO A 31 1.40 -5.24 -0.31
C PRO A 31 2.57 -4.31 -0.64
N HIS A 32 3.47 -4.72 -1.53
CA HIS A 32 4.60 -3.90 -2.00
C HIS A 32 4.16 -2.62 -2.73
N HIS A 33 3.03 -2.62 -3.44
CA HIS A 33 2.50 -1.43 -4.10
C HIS A 33 1.98 -0.43 -3.06
N LEU A 34 1.28 -0.94 -2.04
CA LEU A 34 0.80 -0.14 -0.93
C LEU A 34 1.97 0.44 -0.11
N LEU A 35 2.98 -0.37 0.18
CA LEU A 35 4.19 0.09 0.87
C LEU A 35 4.92 1.17 0.07
N ALA A 36 5.09 0.99 -1.24
CA ALA A 36 5.68 2.02 -2.09
C ALA A 36 4.86 3.32 -2.06
N ALA A 37 3.53 3.23 -2.16
CA ALA A 37 2.65 4.40 -2.08
C ALA A 37 2.76 5.13 -0.72
N LEU A 38 2.79 4.39 0.39
CA LEU A 38 2.94 4.95 1.74
C LEU A 38 4.31 5.62 1.95
N LEU A 39 5.37 5.04 1.40
CA LEU A 39 6.72 5.59 1.49
C LEU A 39 6.90 6.89 0.70
N GLU A 40 6.13 7.08 -0.37
CA GLU A 40 6.16 8.28 -1.22
C GLU A 40 5.04 9.29 -0.88
N GLN A 41 4.19 8.98 0.11
CA GLN A 41 3.07 9.85 0.46
C GLN A 41 3.54 11.12 1.16
N GLU A 42 3.30 12.28 0.53
CA GLU A 42 3.57 13.58 1.11
C GLU A 42 2.74 13.84 2.38
N GLY A 43 3.40 14.34 3.42
CA GLY A 43 2.79 14.55 4.73
C GLY A 43 2.23 13.28 5.38
N GLY A 44 2.66 12.09 4.94
CA GLY A 44 2.37 10.82 5.61
C GLY A 44 3.24 10.60 6.84
N ILE A 45 2.81 9.73 7.75
CA ILE A 45 3.52 9.43 9.01
C ILE A 45 4.46 8.22 8.91
N VAL A 46 4.36 7.41 7.85
CA VAL A 46 5.11 6.16 7.70
C VAL A 46 6.63 6.38 7.70
N VAL A 47 7.14 7.34 6.91
CA VAL A 47 8.58 7.63 6.88
C VAL A 47 9.09 8.10 8.25
N PRO A 48 8.47 9.10 8.91
CA PRO A 48 8.84 9.49 10.28
C PRO A 48 8.82 8.34 11.30
N VAL A 49 7.82 7.44 11.23
CA VAL A 49 7.72 6.27 12.12
C VAL A 49 8.89 5.30 11.88
N LEU A 50 9.18 4.99 10.62
CA LEU A 50 10.29 4.10 10.25
C LEU A 50 11.65 4.71 10.64
N ASP A 51 11.86 6.01 10.41
CA ASP A 51 13.08 6.71 10.81
C ASP A 51 13.27 6.66 12.33
N ARG A 52 12.19 6.90 13.10
CA ARG A 52 12.22 6.82 14.57
C ARG A 52 12.47 5.41 15.09
N ALA A 53 12.06 4.39 14.33
CA ALA A 53 12.37 2.98 14.60
C ALA A 53 13.79 2.58 14.18
N GLY A 54 14.59 3.49 13.61
CA GLY A 54 15.98 3.22 13.18
C GLY A 54 16.08 2.41 11.88
N VAL A 55 15.02 2.39 11.07
CA VAL A 55 14.98 1.65 9.80
C VAL A 55 15.68 2.46 8.70
N ASP A 56 16.51 1.80 7.87
CA ASP A 56 17.01 2.39 6.62
C ASP A 56 15.86 2.49 5.59
N VAL A 57 15.12 3.60 5.64
CA VAL A 57 13.99 3.88 4.75
C VAL A 57 14.40 3.85 3.28
N GLN A 58 15.58 4.34 2.94
CA GLN A 58 16.08 4.29 1.56
C GLN A 58 16.36 2.85 1.11
N GLY A 59 16.89 2.02 2.01
CA GLY A 59 17.04 0.58 1.80
C GLY A 59 15.71 -0.13 1.61
N VAL A 60 14.69 0.21 2.41
CA VAL A 60 13.33 -0.31 2.23
C VAL A 60 12.80 0.09 0.85
N ARG A 61 12.85 1.38 0.48
CA ARG A 61 12.41 1.86 -0.85
C ARG A 61 13.09 1.11 -2.00
N ARG A 62 14.41 0.91 -1.93
CA ARG A 62 15.16 0.16 -2.97
C ARG A 62 14.67 -1.28 -3.08
N ARG A 63 14.54 -1.99 -1.95
CA ARG A 63 14.06 -3.39 -1.94
C ARG A 63 12.62 -3.51 -2.43
N THR A 64 11.75 -2.60 -2.00
CA THR A 64 10.35 -2.57 -2.46
C THR A 64 10.28 -2.39 -3.97
N ASN A 65 11.01 -1.43 -4.53
CA ASN A 65 11.04 -1.23 -5.99
C ASN A 65 11.61 -2.44 -6.73
N ALA A 66 12.69 -3.05 -6.23
CA ALA A 66 13.26 -4.26 -6.83
C ALA A 66 12.26 -5.42 -6.84
N THR A 67 11.46 -5.60 -5.77
CA THR A 67 10.39 -6.60 -5.75
C THR A 67 9.32 -6.28 -6.79
N LEU A 68 8.89 -5.02 -6.89
CA LEU A 68 7.89 -4.59 -7.87
C LEU A 68 8.38 -4.78 -9.32
N ASP A 69 9.67 -4.55 -9.59
CA ASP A 69 10.28 -4.77 -10.91
C ASP A 69 10.29 -6.26 -11.30
N GLY A 70 10.28 -7.17 -10.32
CA GLY A 70 10.24 -8.62 -10.51
C GLY A 70 8.83 -9.21 -10.61
N LEU A 71 7.76 -8.41 -10.44
CA LEU A 71 6.39 -8.91 -10.53
C LEU A 71 5.99 -9.21 -11.98
N ALA A 72 5.04 -10.15 -12.13
CA ALA A 72 4.47 -10.46 -13.44
C ALA A 72 3.78 -9.23 -14.06
N THR A 73 3.97 -9.05 -15.37
CA THR A 73 3.35 -7.97 -16.15
C THR A 73 2.40 -8.54 -17.20
N VAL A 74 1.27 -7.89 -17.43
CA VAL A 74 0.29 -8.26 -18.46
C VAL A 74 0.21 -7.14 -19.50
N ARG A 75 0.35 -7.47 -20.79
CA ARG A 75 0.23 -6.52 -21.91
C ARG A 75 -0.87 -7.02 -22.86
N GLY A 76 -1.88 -6.20 -23.17
CA GLY A 76 -2.98 -6.55 -24.07
C GLY A 76 -4.06 -5.46 -24.19
N GLU A 77 -4.88 -5.55 -25.25
CA GLU A 77 -5.99 -4.61 -25.52
C GLU A 77 -7.11 -4.83 -24.49
N ALA A 78 -7.32 -3.84 -23.61
CA ALA A 78 -8.18 -3.87 -22.42
C ALA A 78 -7.65 -4.67 -21.22
N THR A 79 -6.54 -4.22 -20.64
CA THR A 79 -6.19 -4.62 -19.26
C THR A 79 -7.19 -4.01 -18.29
N GLN A 80 -7.95 -4.86 -17.60
CA GLN A 80 -8.79 -4.43 -16.48
C GLN A 80 -7.95 -3.69 -15.43
N ALA A 81 -8.58 -2.77 -14.69
CA ALA A 81 -7.90 -2.08 -13.59
C ALA A 81 -7.36 -3.10 -12.57
N PRO A 82 -6.14 -2.92 -12.04
CA PRO A 82 -5.58 -3.85 -11.07
C PRO A 82 -6.47 -3.99 -9.84
N VAL A 83 -6.70 -5.23 -9.41
CA VAL A 83 -7.47 -5.54 -8.21
C VAL A 83 -6.53 -5.90 -7.05
N LEU A 84 -6.99 -5.72 -5.81
CA LEU A 84 -6.21 -6.14 -4.64
C LEU A 84 -6.04 -7.67 -4.65
N ASP A 85 -4.82 -8.13 -4.38
CA ASP A 85 -4.58 -9.56 -4.14
C ASP A 85 -5.02 -9.99 -2.73
N ALA A 86 -5.08 -11.30 -2.51
CA ALA A 86 -5.46 -11.85 -1.20
C ALA A 86 -4.52 -11.39 -0.06
N PRO A 87 -3.18 -11.36 -0.22
CA PRO A 87 -2.28 -10.80 0.79
C PRO A 87 -2.57 -9.34 1.16
N THR A 88 -2.88 -8.48 0.19
CA THR A 88 -3.21 -7.08 0.45
C THR A 88 -4.53 -6.96 1.20
N ILE A 89 -5.54 -7.72 0.79
CA ILE A 89 -6.83 -7.80 1.50
C ILE A 89 -6.63 -8.26 2.95
N GLN A 90 -5.78 -9.27 3.17
CA GLN A 90 -5.47 -9.77 4.51
C GLN A 90 -4.75 -8.72 5.35
N ALA A 91 -3.79 -7.99 4.78
CA ALA A 91 -3.09 -6.90 5.47
C ALA A 91 -4.04 -5.79 5.89
N LEU A 92 -4.98 -5.39 5.02
CA LEU A 92 -5.97 -4.36 5.34
C LEU A 92 -6.99 -4.81 6.39
N ASN A 93 -7.41 -6.07 6.38
CA ASN A 93 -8.26 -6.62 7.43
C ASN A 93 -7.54 -6.60 8.79
N ARG A 94 -6.26 -6.98 8.80
CA ARG A 94 -5.45 -6.93 10.02
C ARG A 94 -5.29 -5.50 10.54
N ALA A 95 -5.11 -4.52 9.65
CA ALA A 95 -5.06 -3.12 10.02
C ALA A 95 -6.39 -2.62 10.64
N ASP A 96 -7.55 -3.09 10.16
CA ASP A 96 -8.85 -2.80 10.80
C ASP A 96 -8.98 -3.43 12.19
N ASP A 97 -8.51 -4.66 12.37
CA ASP A 97 -8.47 -5.31 13.68
C ASP A 97 -7.54 -4.58 14.66
N GLU A 98 -6.36 -4.16 14.22
CA GLU A 98 -5.39 -3.40 15.03
C GLU A 98 -5.94 -2.02 15.42
N ALA A 99 -6.51 -1.26 14.47
CA ALA A 99 -7.16 0.02 14.73
C ALA A 99 -8.27 -0.11 15.79
N ARG A 100 -9.13 -1.14 15.68
CA ARG A 100 -10.17 -1.41 16.68
C ARG A 100 -9.58 -1.73 18.05
N SER A 101 -8.47 -2.47 18.10
CA SER A 101 -7.81 -2.81 19.36
C SER A 101 -7.23 -1.59 20.08
N PHE A 102 -6.86 -0.54 19.33
CA PHE A 102 -6.41 0.75 19.85
C PHE A 102 -7.55 1.72 20.13
N GLY A 103 -8.79 1.36 19.80
CA GLY A 103 -9.96 2.20 19.99
C GLY A 103 -10.18 3.21 18.86
N ASP A 104 -9.49 3.05 17.74
CA ASP A 104 -9.57 3.97 16.60
C ASP A 104 -10.83 3.74 15.76
N GLU A 105 -11.46 4.85 15.38
CA GLU A 105 -12.62 4.86 14.51
C GLU A 105 -12.27 4.60 13.04
N TYR A 106 -11.01 4.85 12.65
CA TYR A 106 -10.55 4.70 11.28
C TYR A 106 -9.19 4.04 11.21
N VAL A 107 -8.95 3.30 10.14
CA VAL A 107 -7.65 2.71 9.82
C VAL A 107 -6.74 3.80 9.25
N SER A 108 -5.73 4.17 10.04
CA SER A 108 -4.66 5.12 9.72
C SER A 108 -3.62 4.49 8.77
N THR A 109 -2.56 5.24 8.46
CA THR A 109 -1.44 4.80 7.61
C THR A 109 -0.27 4.19 8.38
N GLU A 110 -0.27 4.30 9.71
CA GLU A 110 0.73 3.68 10.61
C GLU A 110 0.61 2.16 10.66
#